data_AF-A0A937AZY8-F1
#
_entry.id   AF-A0A937AZY8-F1
#
_cell.length_a   1.000
_cell.length_b   1.000
_cell.length_c   1.000
_cell.angle_alpha   90.00
_cell.angle_beta   90.00
_cell.angle_gamma   90.00
#
_symmetry.space_group_name_H-M   'P 1'
#
loop_
_entity.id
_entity.type
_entity.pdbx_description
1 polymer ?
#
loop_
_entity_poly.entity_id
_entity_poly.type
_entity_poly.pdbx_seq_one_letter_code
_entity_poly.pdbx_strand_id
1 'polypeptide(L)'
;MVSALSLSNGLTLLFAALCLWTMAAQSRGGTTSLGRLALPAGFALLATLMLLAGVFESSILYDVLWLIAFVVGSVIGRIRGWMLTVGANKESGLVSLPATVDGLVVAAVLAIVAGVDFISSMLGKAIVEPGYLAAASALCAGFLGYRVLVIVLRAVRPARTEMSWPA
;
A
#
# COMPACT_ATOMS: atom_id res chain seq x y z
N MET A 1 14.82 14.95 -24.66
CA MET A 1 13.98 15.05 -23.44
C MET A 1 13.60 13.66 -22.90
N VAL A 2 14.54 12.71 -22.90
CA VAL A 2 14.28 11.28 -22.58
C VAL A 2 14.57 10.94 -21.10
N SER A 3 15.26 11.81 -20.35
CA SER A 3 15.81 11.44 -19.04
C SER A 3 14.87 11.61 -17.84
N ALA A 4 13.93 12.55 -17.84
CA ALA A 4 13.13 12.81 -16.63
C ALA A 4 11.95 11.84 -16.47
N LEU A 5 11.18 11.58 -17.53
CA LEU A 5 10.05 10.65 -17.49
C LEU A 5 10.52 9.20 -17.28
N SER A 6 11.60 8.78 -17.95
CA SER A 6 12.17 7.43 -17.78
C SER A 6 12.69 7.20 -16.35
N LEU A 7 13.28 8.22 -15.71
CA LEU A 7 13.78 8.13 -14.34
C LEU A 7 12.64 8.07 -13.32
N SER A 8 11.58 8.88 -13.50
CA SER A 8 10.38 8.83 -12.66
C SER A 8 9.73 7.46 -12.71
N ASN A 9 9.55 6.90 -13.90
CA ASN A 9 8.90 5.59 -14.07
C ASN A 9 9.78 4.45 -13.52
N GLY A 10 11.10 4.57 -13.66
CA GLY A 10 12.05 3.65 -13.02
C GLY A 10 11.98 3.70 -11.49
N LEU A 11 11.86 4.90 -10.90
CA LEU A 11 11.67 5.09 -9.45
C LEU A 11 10.33 4.52 -8.98
N THR A 12 9.24 4.74 -9.71
CA THR A 12 7.92 4.15 -9.43
C THR A 12 8.01 2.63 -9.38
N LEU A 13 8.64 2.02 -10.38
CA LEU A 13 8.84 0.57 -10.44
C LEU A 13 9.71 0.07 -9.27
N LEU A 14 10.75 0.82 -8.91
CA LEU A 14 11.61 0.50 -7.77
C LEU A 14 10.83 0.54 -6.45
N PHE A 15 9.99 1.55 -6.22
CA PHE A 15 9.13 1.61 -5.02
C PHE A 15 8.11 0.47 -5.01
N ALA A 16 7.51 0.13 -6.14
CA ALA A 16 6.59 -0.99 -6.22
C ALA A 16 7.30 -2.34 -5.96
N ALA A 17 8.53 -2.52 -6.45
CA ALA A 17 9.35 -3.69 -6.18
C ALA A 17 9.77 -3.78 -4.71
N LEU A 18 10.14 -2.66 -4.07
CA LEU A 18 10.42 -2.60 -2.64
C LEU A 18 9.17 -2.89 -1.81
N CYS A 19 7.99 -2.40 -2.23
CA CYS A 19 6.72 -2.75 -1.62
C CYS A 19 6.49 -4.27 -1.68
N LEU A 20 6.64 -4.89 -2.85
CA LEU A 20 6.50 -6.33 -3.03
C LEU A 20 7.49 -7.13 -2.18
N TRP A 21 8.77 -6.72 -2.16
CA TRP A 21 9.81 -7.38 -1.38
C TRP A 21 9.54 -7.32 0.11
N THR A 22 9.22 -6.13 0.63
CA THR A 22 8.92 -5.94 2.06
C THR A 22 7.64 -6.66 2.47
N MET A 23 6.66 -6.77 1.57
CA MET A 23 5.43 -7.52 1.81
C MET A 23 5.64 -9.03 1.73
N ALA A 24 6.52 -9.51 0.83
CA ALA A 24 6.92 -10.91 0.77
C ALA A 24 7.63 -11.35 2.06
N ALA A 25 8.51 -10.51 2.60
CA ALA A 25 9.15 -10.78 3.90
C ALA A 25 8.13 -10.87 5.05
N GLN A 26 7.10 -10.02 5.03
CA GLN A 26 6.04 -10.02 6.07
C GLN A 26 4.97 -11.10 5.88
N SER A 27 4.76 -11.58 4.65
CA SER A 27 3.76 -12.60 4.33
C SER A 27 4.04 -13.95 5.00
N ARG A 28 5.31 -14.21 5.34
CA ARG A 28 5.76 -15.43 6.04
C ARG A 28 5.30 -15.50 7.50
N GLY A 29 4.73 -14.41 8.03
CA GLY A 29 4.32 -14.30 9.43
C GLY A 29 5.52 -14.13 10.38
N GLY A 30 5.23 -13.79 11.64
CA GLY A 30 6.24 -13.61 12.69
C GLY A 30 6.15 -12.25 13.38
N THR A 31 7.14 -11.97 14.23
CA THR A 31 7.22 -10.73 15.01
C THR A 31 8.00 -9.67 14.26
N THR A 32 7.37 -8.53 13.95
CA THR A 32 8.02 -7.39 13.29
C THR A 32 7.82 -6.12 14.11
N SER A 33 8.70 -5.13 13.93
CA SER A 33 8.54 -3.82 14.55
C SER A 33 7.46 -3.01 13.82
N LEU A 34 6.77 -2.11 14.55
CA LEU A 34 5.76 -1.20 13.98
C LEU A 34 6.30 -0.38 12.79
N GLY A 35 7.57 0.05 12.85
CA GLY A 35 8.20 0.77 11.75
C GLY A 35 8.37 -0.07 10.49
N ARG A 36 8.82 -1.34 10.62
CA ARG A 36 8.95 -2.26 9.46
C ARG A 36 7.59 -2.66 8.88
N LEU A 37 6.56 -2.71 9.72
CA LEU A 37 5.18 -2.96 9.29
C LEU A 37 4.65 -1.83 8.38
N ALA A 38 5.07 -0.58 8.62
CA ALA A 38 4.63 0.58 7.85
C ALA A 38 5.34 0.78 6.50
N LEU A 39 6.54 0.20 6.33
CA LEU A 39 7.33 0.30 5.09
C LEU A 39 6.57 -0.04 3.80
N PRO A 40 5.88 -1.20 3.66
CA PRO A 40 5.17 -1.54 2.43
C PRO A 40 4.05 -0.56 2.10
N ALA A 41 3.34 -0.05 3.11
CA ALA A 41 2.31 0.97 2.92
C ALA A 41 2.91 2.30 2.43
N GLY A 42 4.06 2.70 3.00
CA GLY A 42 4.78 3.90 2.57
C GLY A 42 5.24 3.80 1.11
N PHE A 43 5.85 2.67 0.73
CA PHE A 43 6.27 2.44 -0.67
C PHE A 43 5.10 2.40 -1.64
N ALA A 44 3.97 1.82 -1.25
CA ALA A 44 2.77 1.79 -2.08
C ALA A 44 2.20 3.21 -2.33
N LEU A 45 2.18 4.05 -1.30
CA LEU A 45 1.76 5.44 -1.41
C LEU A 45 2.69 6.25 -2.31
N LEU A 46 4.01 6.10 -2.15
CA LEU A 46 4.99 6.80 -3.00
C LEU A 46 4.84 6.41 -4.48
N ALA A 47 4.72 5.11 -4.78
CA ALA A 47 4.50 4.63 -6.14
C ALA A 47 3.20 5.19 -6.74
N THR A 48 2.13 5.25 -5.94
CA THR A 48 0.84 5.80 -6.38
C THR A 48 0.93 7.30 -6.66
N LEU A 49 1.57 8.07 -5.79
CA LEU A 49 1.76 9.51 -5.99
C LEU A 49 2.59 9.80 -7.24
N MET A 50 3.60 8.98 -7.54
CA MET A 50 4.38 9.11 -8.76
C MET A 50 3.57 8.79 -10.02
N LEU A 51 2.76 7.73 -10.01
CA LEU A 51 1.84 7.42 -11.12
C LEU A 51 0.80 8.52 -11.32
N LEU A 52 0.28 9.07 -10.22
CA LEU A 52 -0.69 10.16 -10.26
C LEU A 52 -0.08 11.44 -10.84
N ALA A 53 1.16 11.75 -10.48
CA ALA A 53 1.91 12.88 -11.04
C ALA A 53 2.19 12.72 -12.55
N GLY A 54 2.15 11.48 -13.07
CA GLY A 54 2.30 11.17 -14.50
C GLY A 54 1.02 11.33 -15.33
N VAL A 55 -0.14 11.59 -14.72
CA VAL A 55 -1.40 11.84 -15.44
C VAL A 55 -1.41 13.30 -15.90
N PHE A 56 -0.76 13.58 -17.03
CA PHE A 56 -0.61 14.94 -17.56
C PHE A 56 -1.87 15.52 -18.23
N GLU A 57 -2.88 14.70 -18.54
CA GLU A 57 -4.18 15.12 -19.07
C GLU A 57 -5.30 14.73 -18.08
N SER A 58 -5.54 15.62 -17.11
CA SER A 58 -6.65 15.51 -16.15
C SER A 58 -7.97 15.64 -16.89
N SER A 59 -8.63 14.51 -17.09
CA SER A 59 -10.07 14.45 -17.30
C SER A 59 -10.72 14.30 -15.93
N ILE A 60 -11.82 15.02 -15.70
CA ILE A 60 -12.66 14.89 -14.49
C ILE A 60 -13.00 13.43 -14.21
N LEU A 61 -13.14 12.61 -15.26
CA LEU A 61 -13.37 11.18 -15.12
C LEU A 61 -12.22 10.46 -14.41
N TYR A 62 -10.95 10.75 -14.76
CA TYR A 62 -9.78 10.14 -14.15
C TYR A 62 -9.55 10.64 -12.72
N ASP A 63 -9.87 11.90 -12.45
CA ASP A 63 -9.80 12.49 -11.10
C ASP A 63 -10.78 11.81 -10.13
N VAL A 64 -12.03 11.63 -10.58
CA VAL A 64 -13.05 10.93 -9.80
C VAL A 64 -12.72 9.43 -9.68
N LEU A 65 -12.21 8.81 -10.75
CA LEU A 65 -11.92 7.38 -10.78
C LEU A 65 -10.83 6.99 -9.78
N TRP A 66 -9.70 7.72 -9.73
CA TRP A 66 -8.65 7.40 -8.75
C TRP A 66 -9.18 7.57 -7.32
N LEU A 67 -9.99 8.60 -7.08
CA LEU A 67 -10.50 8.93 -5.75
C LEU A 67 -11.47 7.84 -5.27
N ILE A 68 -12.38 7.40 -6.13
CA ILE A 68 -13.26 6.26 -5.84
C ILE A 68 -12.42 5.00 -5.60
N ALA A 69 -11.45 4.71 -6.47
CA ALA A 69 -10.59 3.54 -6.33
C ALA A 69 -9.82 3.54 -5.01
N PHE A 70 -9.30 4.70 -4.59
CA PHE A 70 -8.65 4.90 -3.31
C PHE A 70 -9.60 4.65 -2.13
N VAL A 71 -10.81 5.19 -2.17
CA VAL A 71 -11.83 4.99 -1.12
C VAL A 71 -12.22 3.52 -1.02
N VAL A 72 -12.48 2.86 -2.16
CA VAL A 72 -12.82 1.43 -2.20
C VAL A 72 -11.68 0.59 -1.64
N GLY A 73 -10.45 0.81 -2.09
CA GLY A 73 -9.25 0.15 -1.56
C GLY A 73 -9.12 0.34 -0.06
N SER A 74 -9.32 1.57 0.42
CA SER A 74 -9.26 1.94 1.84
C SER A 74 -10.28 1.20 2.70
N VAL A 75 -11.53 1.09 2.23
CA VAL A 75 -12.61 0.38 2.93
C VAL A 75 -12.29 -1.11 3.03
N ILE A 76 -11.87 -1.74 1.92
CA ILE A 76 -11.52 -3.16 1.90
C ILE A 76 -10.31 -3.43 2.81
N GLY A 77 -9.28 -2.57 2.74
CA GLY A 77 -8.09 -2.66 3.58
C GLY A 77 -8.42 -2.53 5.06
N ARG A 78 -9.36 -1.64 5.40
CA ARG A 78 -9.86 -1.47 6.77
C ARG A 78 -10.56 -2.74 7.27
N ILE A 79 -11.48 -3.30 6.50
CA ILE A 79 -12.23 -4.53 6.88
C ILE A 79 -11.25 -5.69 7.11
N ARG A 80 -10.31 -5.90 6.17
CA ARG A 80 -9.28 -6.95 6.30
C ARG A 80 -8.34 -6.72 7.46
N GLY A 81 -7.97 -5.47 7.75
CA GLY A 81 -7.19 -5.08 8.93
C GLY A 81 -7.86 -5.45 10.26
N TRP A 82 -9.19 -5.42 10.30
CA TRP A 82 -9.97 -5.81 11.48
C TRP A 82 -10.08 -7.32 11.66
N MET A 83 -10.15 -8.08 10.57
CA MET A 83 -10.25 -9.55 10.62
C MET A 83 -8.94 -10.24 11.03
N LEU A 84 -7.81 -9.54 11.02
CA LEU A 84 -6.53 -10.09 11.45
C LEU A 84 -6.43 -10.18 12.98
N THR A 85 -6.12 -11.37 13.48
CA THR A 85 -5.74 -11.63 14.87
C THR A 85 -4.31 -11.16 15.09
N VAL A 86 -4.15 -9.92 15.55
CA VAL A 86 -2.85 -9.30 15.82
C VAL A 86 -2.48 -9.50 17.29
N GLY A 87 -1.38 -10.21 17.55
CA GLY A 87 -0.78 -10.30 18.87
C GLY A 87 0.22 -9.15 19.06
N ALA A 88 -0.19 -8.05 19.68
CA ALA A 88 0.70 -6.93 19.96
C ALA A 88 1.39 -7.14 21.32
N ASN A 89 2.70 -7.34 21.34
CA ASN A 89 3.46 -7.31 22.59
C ASN A 89 3.89 -5.86 22.86
N LYS A 90 3.15 -5.21 23.78
CA LYS A 90 3.31 -3.79 24.11
C LYS A 90 4.65 -3.47 24.77
N GLU A 91 5.26 -4.43 25.46
CA GLU A 91 6.51 -4.22 26.21
C GLU A 91 7.74 -4.13 25.30
N SER A 92 7.70 -4.80 24.14
CA SER A 92 8.84 -4.85 23.21
C SER A 92 8.64 -4.04 21.92
N GLY A 93 7.48 -3.39 21.74
CA GLY A 93 7.13 -2.69 20.49
C GLY A 93 7.02 -3.61 19.27
N LEU A 94 6.83 -4.92 19.50
CA LEU A 94 6.76 -5.95 18.48
C LEU A 94 5.30 -6.35 18.23
N VAL A 95 4.97 -6.52 16.95
CA VAL A 95 3.67 -6.96 16.49
C VAL A 95 3.84 -8.33 15.85
N SER A 96 3.15 -9.33 16.39
CA SER A 96 3.03 -10.66 15.78
C SER A 96 1.94 -10.62 14.72
N LEU A 97 2.35 -10.82 13.46
CA LEU A 97 1.43 -10.92 12.33
C LEU A 97 1.24 -12.38 11.92
N PRO A 98 -0.02 -12.81 11.70
CA PRO A 98 -0.29 -14.09 11.05
C PRO A 98 0.16 -14.04 9.58
N ALA A 99 0.59 -15.19 9.06
CA ALA A 99 0.94 -15.35 7.65
C ALA A 99 -0.30 -15.04 6.80
N THR A 100 -0.19 -14.05 5.90
CA THR A 100 -1.29 -13.65 5.03
C THR A 100 -0.82 -13.35 3.62
N VAL A 101 -1.58 -13.85 2.65
CA VAL A 101 -1.28 -13.75 1.23
C VAL A 101 -1.92 -12.50 0.61
N ASP A 102 -3.00 -11.98 1.18
CA ASP A 102 -3.75 -10.82 0.65
C ASP A 102 -2.87 -9.59 0.36
N GLY A 103 -1.96 -9.26 1.29
CA GLY A 103 -1.04 -8.12 1.12
C GLY A 103 0.00 -8.35 0.03
N LEU A 104 0.44 -9.60 -0.14
CA LEU A 104 1.39 -9.99 -1.17
C LEU A 104 0.76 -9.89 -2.56
N VAL A 105 -0.48 -10.35 -2.71
CA VAL A 105 -1.24 -10.26 -3.97
C VAL A 105 -1.41 -8.80 -4.39
N VAL A 106 -1.82 -7.93 -3.46
CA VAL A 106 -2.01 -6.51 -3.77
C VAL A 106 -0.69 -5.81 -4.10
N ALA A 107 0.40 -6.13 -3.40
CA ALA A 107 1.72 -5.60 -3.74
C ALA A 107 2.21 -6.11 -5.11
N ALA A 108 1.89 -7.35 -5.48
CA ALA A 108 2.21 -7.90 -6.79
C ALA A 108 1.43 -7.18 -7.90
N VAL A 109 0.14 -6.91 -7.69
CA VAL A 109 -0.67 -6.10 -8.62
C VAL A 109 -0.06 -4.72 -8.80
N LEU A 110 0.35 -4.04 -7.71
CA LEU A 110 0.99 -2.74 -7.80
C LEU A 110 2.30 -2.79 -8.61
N ALA A 111 3.12 -3.83 -8.42
CA ALA A 111 4.35 -4.03 -9.21
C ALA A 111 4.06 -4.26 -10.70
N ILE A 112 3.01 -5.01 -11.03
CA ILE A 112 2.56 -5.20 -12.42
C ILE A 112 2.12 -3.86 -13.03
N VAL A 113 1.31 -3.08 -12.32
CA VAL A 113 0.83 -1.76 -12.77
C VAL A 113 2.02 -0.83 -13.05
N ALA A 114 2.97 -0.74 -12.11
CA ALA A 114 4.20 0.05 -12.31
C ALA A 114 5.06 -0.47 -13.46
N GLY A 115 5.10 -1.79 -13.68
CA GLY A 115 5.80 -2.41 -14.80
C GLY A 115 5.19 -2.04 -16.14
N VAL A 116 3.85 -2.05 -16.24
CA VAL A 116 3.13 -1.65 -17.46
C VAL A 116 3.38 -0.18 -17.80
N ASP A 117 3.39 0.69 -16.78
CA ASP A 117 3.71 2.11 -16.95
C ASP A 117 5.15 2.31 -17.47
N PHE A 118 6.12 1.63 -16.85
CA PHE A 118 7.52 1.67 -17.27
C PHE A 118 7.73 1.16 -18.70
N ILE A 119 7.09 0.05 -19.06
CA ILE A 119 7.14 -0.51 -20.42
C ILE A 119 6.51 0.48 -21.41
N SER A 120 5.36 1.06 -21.08
CA SER A 120 4.70 2.07 -21.93
C SER A 120 5.60 3.28 -22.19
N SER A 121 6.33 3.72 -21.16
CA SER A 121 7.34 4.76 -21.24
C SER A 121 8.53 4.39 -22.11
N MET A 122 8.99 3.14 -22.07
CA MET A 122 10.11 2.66 -22.88
C MET A 122 9.74 2.54 -24.37
N LEU A 123 8.51 2.12 -24.67
CA LEU A 123 8.02 2.05 -26.04
C LEU A 123 7.58 3.41 -26.62
N GLY A 124 7.49 4.45 -25.79
CA GLY A 124 6.95 5.76 -26.20
C GLY A 124 5.48 5.70 -26.62
N LYS A 125 4.77 4.63 -26.25
CA LYS A 125 3.36 4.39 -26.59
C LYS A 125 2.65 3.86 -25.36
N ALA A 126 1.56 4.52 -24.98
CA ALA A 126 0.69 4.07 -23.90
C ALA A 126 0.08 2.71 -24.27
N ILE A 127 0.43 1.65 -23.53
CA ILE A 127 -0.21 0.33 -23.65
C ILE A 127 -1.58 0.37 -22.98
N VAL A 128 -1.67 1.10 -21.86
CA VAL A 128 -2.88 1.37 -21.09
C VAL A 128 -2.93 2.87 -20.83
N GLU A 129 -4.13 3.46 -20.87
CA GLU A 129 -4.30 4.88 -20.53
C GLU A 129 -3.79 5.15 -19.10
N PRO A 130 -2.94 6.19 -18.89
CA PRO A 130 -2.32 6.48 -17.59
C PRO A 130 -3.33 6.63 -16.44
N GLY A 131 -4.54 7.13 -16.73
CA GLY A 131 -5.60 7.28 -15.74
C GLY A 131 -6.05 5.94 -15.10
N TYR A 132 -6.06 4.84 -15.85
CA TYR A 132 -6.41 3.53 -15.28
C TYR A 132 -5.26 2.96 -14.44
N LEU A 133 -4.00 3.21 -14.82
CA LEU A 133 -2.83 2.81 -14.03
C LEU A 133 -2.78 3.57 -12.69
N ALA A 134 -3.11 4.86 -12.72
CA ALA A 134 -3.27 5.68 -11.52
C ALA A 134 -4.43 5.19 -10.63
N ALA A 135 -5.59 4.85 -11.20
CA ALA A 135 -6.70 4.31 -10.42
C ALA A 135 -6.39 2.94 -9.79
N ALA A 136 -5.73 2.04 -10.54
CA ALA A 136 -5.34 0.73 -10.05
C ALA A 136 -4.31 0.83 -8.90
N SER A 137 -3.32 1.73 -9.03
CA SER A 137 -2.36 1.98 -7.96
C SER A 137 -3.01 2.64 -6.74
N ALA A 138 -3.94 3.57 -6.93
CA ALA A 138 -4.70 4.19 -5.86
C ALA A 138 -5.51 3.19 -5.03
N LEU A 139 -6.13 2.20 -5.70
CA LEU A 139 -6.80 1.09 -5.01
C LEU A 139 -5.81 0.27 -4.17
N CYS A 140 -4.64 -0.06 -4.72
CA CYS A 140 -3.61 -0.82 -4.03
C CYS A 140 -3.06 -0.07 -2.81
N ALA A 141 -2.75 1.22 -2.96
CA ALA A 141 -2.27 2.05 -1.87
C ALA A 141 -3.33 2.27 -0.79
N GLY A 142 -4.60 2.47 -1.16
CA GLY A 142 -5.71 2.54 -0.22
C GLY A 142 -5.81 1.27 0.62
N PHE A 143 -5.77 0.10 -0.03
CA PHE A 143 -5.82 -1.20 0.66
C PHE A 143 -4.64 -1.41 1.62
N LEU A 144 -3.41 -1.24 1.14
CA LEU A 144 -2.20 -1.47 1.94
C LEU A 144 -2.06 -0.44 3.07
N GLY A 145 -2.35 0.83 2.78
CA GLY A 145 -2.29 1.93 3.74
C GLY A 145 -3.28 1.77 4.89
N TYR A 146 -4.56 1.57 4.58
CA TYR A 146 -5.58 1.44 5.63
C TYR A 146 -5.46 0.16 6.44
N ARG A 147 -4.99 -0.93 5.81
CA ARG A 147 -4.71 -2.18 6.54
C ARG A 147 -3.66 -1.96 7.63
N VAL A 148 -2.54 -1.31 7.29
CA VAL A 148 -1.49 -0.98 8.26
C VAL A 148 -2.00 0.00 9.31
N LEU A 149 -2.72 1.05 8.91
CA LEU A 149 -3.27 2.04 9.82
C LEU A 149 -4.14 1.40 10.91
N VAL A 150 -5.02 0.47 10.53
CA VAL A 150 -5.85 -0.27 11.48
C VAL A 150 -4.99 -1.10 12.45
N ILE A 151 -3.97 -1.79 11.94
CA ILE A 151 -3.09 -2.62 12.78
C ILE A 151 -2.32 -1.75 13.78
N VAL A 152 -1.76 -0.63 13.33
CA VAL A 152 -1.05 0.34 14.18
C VAL A 152 -2.00 0.93 15.24
N LEU A 153 -3.19 1.38 14.84
CA LEU A 153 -4.19 1.90 15.78
C LEU A 153 -4.59 0.87 16.84
N ARG A 154 -4.71 -0.41 16.46
CA ARG A 154 -5.00 -1.51 17.41
C ARG A 154 -3.82 -1.83 18.33
N ALA A 155 -2.59 -1.74 17.83
CA ALA A 155 -1.39 -1.94 18.63
C ALA A 155 -1.18 -0.81 19.66
N VAL A 156 -1.50 0.43 19.29
CA VAL A 156 -1.31 1.63 20.13
C VAL A 156 -2.47 1.84 21.11
N ARG A 157 -3.71 1.39 20.81
CA ARG A 157 -4.84 1.57 21.71
C ARG A 157 -4.55 0.95 23.10
N PRO A 158 -4.66 1.71 24.19
CA PRO A 158 -4.45 1.19 25.54
C PRO A 158 -5.47 0.08 25.81
N ALA A 159 -5.03 -0.96 26.54
CA ALA A 159 -5.98 -1.92 27.09
C ALA A 159 -6.89 -1.10 28.00
N ARG A 160 -8.21 -1.21 27.83
CA ARG A 160 -9.16 -0.59 28.74
C ARG A 160 -8.80 -1.10 30.13
N THR A 161 -8.23 -0.24 30.96
CA THR A 161 -7.93 -0.54 32.35
C THR A 161 -9.25 -0.89 32.99
N GLU A 162 -9.49 -2.18 33.23
CA GLU A 162 -10.52 -2.59 34.17
C GLU A 162 -10.08 -2.01 35.52
N MET A 163 -10.72 -0.91 35.94
CA MET A 163 -10.59 -0.39 37.29
C MET A 163 -11.15 -1.46 38.22
N SER A 164 -10.27 -2.28 38.79
CA SER A 164 -10.61 -3.10 39.94
C SER A 164 -10.93 -2.16 41.09
N TRP A 165 -12.22 -2.01 41.40
CA TRP A 165 -12.66 -1.38 42.64
C TRP A 165 -12.16 -2.22 43.82
N PRO A 166 -11.45 -1.64 44.81
CA PRO A 166 -11.13 -2.35 46.03
C PRO A 166 -12.42 -2.59 46.83
N ALA A 167 -12.64 -3.85 47.21
CA ALA A 167 -13.73 -4.29 48.07
C ALA A 167 -13.52 -3.88 49.53
#